data_AF-A0A3D8L0V0-F1
#
_entry.id   AF-A0A3D8L0V0-F1
#
_cell.length_a   1.000
_cell.length_b   1.000
_cell.length_c   1.000
_cell.angle_alpha   90.00
_cell.angle_beta   90.00
_cell.angle_gamma   90.00
#
_symmetry.space_group_name_H-M   'P 1'
#
loop_
_entity.id
_entity.type
_entity.pdbx_description
1 polymer ?
#
loop_
_entity_poly.entity_id
_entity_poly.type
_entity_poly.pdbx_seq_one_letter_code
_entity_poly.pdbx_strand_id
1 'polypeptide(L)'
;MIHGKENVLYNKAYAFAIRVVKAYQYLEKEKREFILAKQLLRSGTSIGANVAEANGAISDAEFSAKLSIAYKECLETKYWTDLLKDTGYINEKQHVSMFTDADELGKMLFTSIRKIRGLRTDK
;
A
#
# COMPACT_ATOMS: atom_id res chain seq x y z
N MET A 1 5.11 9.23 -20.76
CA MET A 1 3.72 9.28 -20.26
C MET A 1 3.00 8.00 -20.69
N ILE A 2 2.54 7.18 -19.74
CA ILE A 2 1.89 5.90 -20.03
C ILE A 2 0.41 6.17 -20.33
N HIS A 3 0.09 6.56 -21.55
CA HIS A 3 -1.30 6.55 -22.06
C HIS A 3 -1.51 5.22 -22.81
N GLY A 4 -2.35 4.34 -22.27
CA GLY A 4 -2.86 3.16 -23.00
C GLY A 4 -2.55 1.78 -22.42
N LYS A 5 -1.79 1.66 -21.33
CA LYS A 5 -1.71 0.41 -20.56
C LYS A 5 -2.57 0.55 -19.32
N GLU A 6 -3.48 -0.40 -19.12
CA GLU A 6 -4.16 -0.59 -17.84
C GLU A 6 -3.12 -0.51 -16.72
N ASN A 7 -3.27 0.48 -15.84
CA ASN A 7 -2.29 0.71 -14.78
C ASN A 7 -2.58 -0.32 -13.66
N VAL A 8 -2.06 -1.53 -13.86
CA VAL A 8 -2.24 -2.66 -12.94
C VAL A 8 -1.88 -2.28 -11.50
N LEU A 9 -0.82 -1.46 -11.32
CA LEU A 9 -0.43 -0.96 -10.01
C LEU A 9 -1.51 -0.07 -9.39
N TYR A 10 -2.03 0.90 -10.15
CA TYR A 10 -3.13 1.76 -9.68
C TYR A 10 -4.39 0.96 -9.35
N ASN A 11 -4.80 0.05 -10.23
CA ASN A 11 -6.00 -0.76 -10.04
C ASN A 11 -5.88 -1.63 -8.77
N LYS A 12 -4.73 -2.28 -8.55
CA LYS A 12 -4.46 -3.06 -7.34
C LYS A 12 -4.42 -2.16 -6.09
N ALA A 13 -3.77 -1.00 -6.16
CA ALA A 13 -3.69 -0.08 -5.03
C ALA A 13 -5.06 0.48 -4.64
N TYR A 14 -5.92 0.78 -5.62
CA TYR A 14 -7.28 1.25 -5.36
C TYR A 14 -8.17 0.14 -4.77
N ALA A 15 -8.07 -1.08 -5.31
CA ALA A 15 -8.77 -2.25 -4.75
C ALA A 15 -8.32 -2.51 -3.29
N PHE A 16 -7.02 -2.39 -3.00
CA PHE A 16 -6.49 -2.53 -1.66
C PHE A 16 -6.97 -1.40 -0.72
N ALA A 17 -7.03 -0.15 -1.18
CA ALA A 17 -7.58 0.96 -0.40
C ALA A 17 -9.03 0.69 0.04
N ILE A 18 -9.87 0.12 -0.84
CA ILE A 18 -11.24 -0.30 -0.49
C ILE A 18 -11.21 -1.37 0.62
N ARG A 19 -10.30 -2.34 0.54
CA ARG A 19 -10.15 -3.37 1.59
C ARG A 19 -9.73 -2.76 2.92
N VAL A 20 -8.80 -1.81 2.92
CA VAL A 20 -8.34 -1.08 4.11
C VAL A 20 -9.50 -0.33 4.76
N VAL A 21 -10.33 0.37 3.98
CA VAL A 21 -11.53 1.06 4.51
C VAL A 21 -12.50 0.07 5.17
N LYS A 22 -12.73 -1.09 4.56
CA LYS A 22 -13.57 -2.16 5.16
C LYS A 22 -12.95 -2.73 6.44
N ALA A 23 -11.63 -2.92 6.48
CA ALA A 23 -10.92 -3.38 7.67
C ALA A 23 -11.03 -2.37 8.82
N TYR A 24 -10.87 -1.08 8.52
CA TYR A 24 -11.09 0.01 9.48
C TYR A 24 -12.51 -0.01 10.06
N GLN A 25 -13.54 -0.12 9.21
CA GLN A 25 -14.93 -0.22 9.66
C GLN A 25 -15.18 -1.43 10.57
N TYR A 26 -14.56 -2.58 10.26
CA TYR A 26 -14.62 -3.78 11.09
C TYR A 26 -13.96 -3.57 12.45
N LEU A 27 -12.76 -2.99 12.48
CA LEU A 27 -12.01 -2.73 13.72
C LEU A 27 -12.78 -1.77 14.65
N GLU A 28 -13.38 -0.70 14.12
CA GLU A 28 -14.13 0.23 14.95
C GLU A 28 -15.46 -0.37 15.44
N LYS A 29 -16.21 -1.04 14.57
CA LYS A 29 -17.56 -1.53 14.89
C LYS A 29 -17.54 -2.79 15.75
N GLU A 30 -16.76 -3.78 15.33
CA GLU A 30 -16.76 -5.11 15.93
C GLU A 30 -15.72 -5.26 17.03
N LYS A 31 -14.56 -4.59 16.87
CA LYS A 31 -13.44 -4.72 17.80
C LYS A 31 -13.29 -3.56 18.76
N ARG A 32 -14.02 -2.46 18.54
CA ARG A 32 -13.92 -1.21 19.32
C ARG A 32 -12.49 -0.68 19.40
N GLU A 33 -11.70 -0.92 18.35
CA GLU A 33 -10.33 -0.42 18.22
C GLU A 33 -10.35 0.77 17.26
N PHE A 34 -9.77 1.90 17.69
CA PHE A 34 -9.87 3.17 16.98
C PHE A 34 -8.53 3.78 16.61
N ILE A 35 -7.46 3.47 17.34
CA ILE A 35 -6.18 4.16 17.22
C ILE A 35 -5.33 3.47 16.16
N LEU A 36 -5.15 2.15 16.27
CA LEU A 36 -4.41 1.36 15.28
C LEU A 36 -5.18 1.30 13.95
N ALA A 37 -6.50 1.23 14.02
CA ALA A 37 -7.40 1.24 12.87
C ALA A 37 -7.22 2.53 12.04
N LYS A 38 -7.09 3.69 12.69
CA LYS A 38 -6.80 4.96 12.01
C LYS A 38 -5.40 4.98 11.38
N GLN A 39 -4.40 4.41 12.05
CA GLN A 39 -3.05 4.31 11.47
C GLN A 39 -3.02 3.41 10.23
N LEU A 40 -3.69 2.25 10.29
CA LEU A 40 -3.87 1.36 9.15
C LEU A 40 -4.65 2.05 8.02
N LEU A 41 -5.73 2.77 8.35
CA LEU A 41 -6.54 3.50 7.36
C LEU A 41 -5.70 4.53 6.61
N ARG A 42 -4.95 5.37 7.34
CA ARG A 42 -4.12 6.43 6.76
C ARG A 42 -3.05 5.82 5.86
N SER A 43 -2.24 4.90 6.37
CA SER A 43 -1.14 4.31 5.61
C SER A 43 -1.65 3.52 4.40
N GLY A 44 -2.63 2.63 4.60
CA GLY A 44 -3.14 1.76 3.55
C GLY A 44 -3.83 2.50 2.40
N THR A 45 -4.55 3.60 2.68
CA THR A 45 -5.17 4.44 1.63
C THR A 45 -4.17 5.39 0.95
N SER A 46 -3.14 5.84 1.68
CA SER A 46 -2.06 6.69 1.16
C SER A 46 -1.26 6.03 0.03
N ILE A 47 -1.17 4.69 0.01
CA ILE A 47 -0.55 3.94 -1.11
C ILE A 47 -1.20 4.29 -2.44
N GLY A 48 -2.53 4.16 -2.53
CA GLY A 48 -3.29 4.45 -3.75
C GLY A 48 -3.27 5.92 -4.12
N ALA A 49 -3.34 6.81 -3.12
CA ALA A 49 -3.25 8.26 -3.34
C ALA A 49 -1.91 8.67 -3.97
N ASN A 50 -0.79 8.18 -3.44
CA ASN A 50 0.53 8.48 -4.00
C ASN A 50 0.75 7.86 -5.39
N VAL A 51 0.19 6.67 -5.66
CA VAL A 51 0.21 6.10 -7.02
C VAL A 51 -0.60 6.95 -7.99
N ALA A 52 -1.75 7.50 -7.56
CA ALA A 52 -2.55 8.40 -8.38
C ALA A 52 -1.78 9.69 -8.72
N GLU A 53 -1.13 10.30 -7.72
CA GLU A 53 -0.29 11.48 -7.92
C GLU A 53 0.91 11.18 -8.83
N ALA A 54 1.53 10.01 -8.70
CA ALA A 54 2.60 9.58 -9.59
C ALA A 54 2.14 9.56 -11.05
N ASN A 55 0.91 9.13 -11.34
CA ASN A 55 0.39 9.11 -12.72
C ASN A 55 0.26 10.51 -13.35
N GLY A 56 0.18 11.57 -12.53
CA GLY A 56 0.18 12.96 -12.97
C GLY A 56 1.56 13.62 -12.99
N ALA A 57 2.63 12.90 -12.64
CA ALA A 57 3.99 13.44 -12.56
C ALA A 57 4.49 13.92 -13.94
N ILE A 58 5.18 15.06 -13.94
CA ILE A 58 5.72 15.68 -15.16
C ILE A 58 7.19 15.30 -15.43
N SER A 59 7.82 14.55 -14.52
CA SER A 59 9.19 14.05 -14.67
C SER A 59 9.37 12.67 -14.04
N ASP A 60 10.38 11.93 -14.50
CA ASP A 60 10.74 10.62 -13.93
C ASP A 60 11.19 10.72 -12.46
N ALA A 61 11.83 11.84 -12.10
CA ALA A 61 12.25 12.11 -10.72
C ALA A 61 11.04 12.22 -9.80
N GLU A 62 10.05 13.04 -10.17
CA GLU A 62 8.80 13.20 -9.44
C GLU A 62 8.00 11.90 -9.38
N PHE A 63 7.91 11.17 -10.51
CA PHE A 63 7.27 9.87 -10.57
C PHE A 63 7.89 8.90 -9.57
N SER A 64 9.22 8.75 -9.57
CA SER A 64 9.92 7.85 -8.65
C SER A 64 9.80 8.29 -7.19
N ALA A 65 9.70 9.60 -6.92
CA ALA A 65 9.54 10.14 -5.57
C ALA A 65 8.16 9.76 -5.00
N LYS A 66 7.08 9.94 -5.77
CA LYS A 66 5.73 9.54 -5.36
C LYS A 66 5.60 8.03 -5.16
N LEU A 67 6.17 7.22 -6.06
CA LEU A 67 6.22 5.77 -5.87
C LEU A 67 7.03 5.37 -4.62
N SER A 68 8.09 6.10 -4.29
CA SER A 68 8.88 5.85 -3.07
C SER A 68 8.07 6.14 -1.80
N ILE A 69 7.19 7.14 -1.81
CA ILE A 69 6.27 7.41 -0.69
C ILE A 69 5.27 6.26 -0.59
N ALA A 70 4.61 5.88 -1.69
CA ALA A 70 3.69 4.73 -1.71
C ALA A 70 4.34 3.44 -1.18
N TYR A 71 5.63 3.20 -1.49
CA TYR A 71 6.38 2.06 -0.97
C TYR A 71 6.55 2.11 0.55
N LYS A 72 6.89 3.28 1.11
CA LYS A 72 6.98 3.46 2.57
C LYS A 72 5.63 3.21 3.26
N GLU A 73 4.54 3.67 2.64
CA GLU A 73 3.19 3.45 3.14
C GLU A 73 2.81 1.95 3.11
N CYS A 74 3.32 1.17 2.16
CA CYS A 74 3.16 -0.29 2.19
C CYS A 74 3.88 -0.92 3.40
N LEU A 75 5.09 -0.48 3.71
CA LEU A 75 5.83 -0.98 4.88
C LEU A 75 5.12 -0.64 6.18
N GLU A 76 4.61 0.60 6.31
CA GLU A 76 3.84 1.02 7.47
C GLU A 76 2.52 0.23 7.59
N THR A 77 1.82 0.02 6.48
CA THR A 77 0.59 -0.79 6.45
C THR A 77 0.84 -2.22 6.92
N LYS A 78 1.94 -2.84 6.47
CA LYS A 78 2.34 -4.19 6.90
C LYS A 78 2.61 -4.23 8.41
N TYR A 79 3.36 -3.26 8.93
CA TYR A 79 3.62 -3.13 10.37
C TYR A 79 2.32 -3.05 11.19
N TRP A 80 1.36 -2.23 10.79
CA TRP A 80 0.08 -2.14 11.50
C TRP A 80 -0.75 -3.43 11.38
N THR A 81 -0.67 -4.12 10.25
CA THR A 81 -1.34 -5.41 10.06
C THR A 81 -0.75 -6.48 10.98
N ASP A 82 0.58 -6.54 11.11
CA ASP A 82 1.27 -7.44 12.06
C ASP A 82 0.86 -7.12 13.50
N LEU A 83 0.91 -5.84 13.90
CA LEU A 83 0.56 -5.43 15.26
C LEU A 83 -0.89 -5.76 15.61
N LEU A 84 -1.84 -5.52 14.69
CA LEU A 84 -3.25 -5.86 14.89
C LEU A 84 -3.47 -7.37 15.06
N LYS A 85 -2.68 -8.20 14.39
CA LYS A 85 -2.74 -9.66 14.54
C LYS A 85 -2.15 -10.08 15.88
N ASP A 86 -0.94 -9.65 16.19
CA ASP A 86 -0.21 -10.07 17.39
C ASP A 86 -0.88 -9.57 18.68
N THR A 87 -1.70 -8.52 18.59
CA THR A 87 -2.55 -8.02 19.70
C THR A 87 -3.98 -8.57 19.70
N GLY A 88 -4.33 -9.48 18.76
CA GLY A 88 -5.60 -10.20 18.76
C GLY A 88 -6.81 -9.46 18.17
N TYR A 89 -6.60 -8.31 17.53
CA TYR A 89 -7.68 -7.56 16.88
C TYR A 89 -8.14 -8.20 15.57
N ILE A 90 -7.21 -8.82 14.83
CA ILE A 90 -7.51 -9.61 13.63
C ILE A 90 -6.95 -11.02 13.77
N ASN A 91 -7.58 -11.99 13.10
CA ASN A 91 -7.09 -13.37 13.07
C ASN A 91 -6.06 -13.59 11.95
N GLU A 92 -5.38 -14.73 11.98
CA GLU A 92 -4.36 -15.12 11.00
C GLU A 92 -4.86 -15.04 9.54
N LYS A 93 -6.10 -15.46 9.27
CA LYS A 93 -6.66 -15.43 7.91
C LYS A 93 -6.86 -13.99 7.41
N GLN A 94 -7.35 -13.10 8.28
CA GLN A 94 -7.50 -11.67 7.97
C GLN A 94 -6.14 -11.01 7.77
N HIS A 95 -5.17 -11.31 8.64
CA HIS A 95 -3.78 -10.84 8.55
C HIS A 95 -3.15 -11.26 7.23
N VAL A 96 -3.05 -12.56 6.94
CA VAL A 96 -2.40 -13.08 5.73
C VAL A 96 -3.02 -12.48 4.49
N SER A 97 -4.35 -12.35 4.46
CA SER A 97 -5.06 -11.78 3.32
C SER A 97 -4.77 -10.30 3.09
N MET A 98 -4.60 -9.49 4.14
CA MET A 98 -4.26 -8.06 4.04
C MET A 98 -2.77 -7.85 3.76
N PHE A 99 -1.92 -8.59 4.47
CA PHE A 99 -0.47 -8.49 4.36
C PHE A 99 0.01 -8.90 2.97
N THR A 100 -0.55 -9.95 2.39
CA THR A 100 -0.17 -10.42 1.05
C THR A 100 -0.43 -9.35 -0.02
N ASP A 101 -1.58 -8.67 0.02
CA ASP A 101 -1.89 -7.58 -0.91
C ASP A 101 -0.92 -6.39 -0.74
N ALA A 102 -0.63 -5.99 0.50
CA ALA A 102 0.31 -4.92 0.79
C ALA A 102 1.74 -5.27 0.35
N ASP A 103 2.15 -6.53 0.52
CA ASP A 103 3.46 -7.04 0.10
C ASP A 103 3.60 -7.13 -1.42
N GLU A 104 2.55 -7.57 -2.13
CA GLU A 104 2.49 -7.56 -3.58
C GLU A 104 2.67 -6.12 -4.13
N LEU A 105 1.92 -5.16 -3.59
CA LEU A 105 2.04 -3.75 -3.95
C LEU A 105 3.45 -3.21 -3.67
N GLY A 106 4.01 -3.54 -2.51
CA GLY A 106 5.38 -3.17 -2.14
C GLY A 106 6.42 -3.68 -3.15
N LYS A 107 6.31 -4.94 -3.60
CA LYS A 107 7.19 -5.54 -4.62
C LYS A 107 7.05 -4.86 -5.97
N MET A 108 5.82 -4.57 -6.41
CA MET A 108 5.56 -3.85 -7.66
C MET A 108 6.15 -2.44 -7.64
N LEU A 109 5.95 -1.71 -6.55
CA LEU A 109 6.48 -0.36 -6.34
C LEU A 109 8.00 -0.36 -6.34
N PHE A 110 8.63 -1.25 -5.57
CA PHE A 110 10.08 -1.37 -5.48
C PHE A 110 10.71 -1.67 -6.85
N THR A 111 10.15 -2.62 -7.58
CA THR A 111 10.60 -2.96 -8.94
C THR A 111 10.51 -1.77 -9.89
N SER A 112 9.41 -1.02 -9.81
CA SER A 112 9.19 0.18 -10.64
C SER A 112 10.19 1.28 -10.33
N ILE A 113 10.41 1.58 -9.04
CA ILE A 113 11.39 2.59 -8.57
C ILE A 113 12.79 2.24 -9.05
N ARG A 114 13.22 0.98 -8.89
CA ARG A 114 14.54 0.51 -9.32
C ARG A 114 14.76 0.68 -10.82
N LYS A 115 13.75 0.33 -11.62
CA LYS A 115 13.79 0.46 -13.08
C LYS A 115 13.98 1.92 -13.50
N ILE A 116 13.28 2.85 -12.86
CA ILE A 116 13.40 4.30 -13.14
C ILE A 116 14.79 4.83 -12.75
N ARG A 117 15.32 4.39 -11.60
CA ARG A 117 16.61 4.86 -11.07
C ARG A 117 17.84 4.16 -11.64
N GLY A 118 17.67 3.19 -12.54
CA GLY A 118 18.79 2.44 -13.13
C GLY A 118 19.56 1.55 -12.13
N LEU A 119 18.96 1.21 -10.98
CA LEU A 119 19.61 0.38 -9.95
C LEU A 119 19.64 -1.09 -10.38
N ARG A 120 20.79 -1.54 -10.91
CA ARG A 120 21.03 -2.96 -11.27
C ARG A 120 20.93 -3.87 -10.05
N THR A 121 20.41 -5.08 -10.24
CA THR A 121 20.55 -6.17 -9.27
C THR A 121 21.95 -6.74 -9.43
N ASP A 122 22.82 -6.48 -8.47
CA ASP A 122 23.93 -7.38 -8.25
C ASP A 122 23.32 -8.72 -7.80
N LYS A 123 23.68 -9.77 -8.55
CA LYS A 123 23.19 -11.14 -8.38
C LYS A 123 23.65 -11.73 -7.06
#